data_AF-A0AAW6JR73-F1
#
_entry.id   AF-A0AAW6JR73-F1
#
_cell.length_a   1.000
_cell.length_b   1.000
_cell.length_c   1.000
_cell.angle_alpha   90.00
_cell.angle_beta   90.00
_cell.angle_gamma   90.00
#
_symmetry.space_group_name_H-M   'P 1'
#
loop_
_entity.id
_entity.type
_entity.pdbx_description
1 polymer ?
#
loop_
_entity_poly.entity_id
_entity_poly.type
_entity_poly.pdbx_seq_one_letter_code
_entity_poly.pdbx_strand_id
1 'polypeptide(L)' 'GGDKLNFTGIANFDVTTLGTSTLIRVGDGIGGNSGFGNGQLLVTLSGTSGFTSANANINLFGGAFLFN' A
#
# COMPACT_ATOMS: atom_id res chain seq x y z
N GLY A 1 -20.03 2.40 3.62
CA GLY A 1 -19.74 0.97 3.41
C GLY A 1 -18.79 0.87 2.26
N GLY A 2 -17.58 0.38 2.51
CA GLY A 2 -16.52 0.22 1.52
C GLY A 2 -15.49 -0.77 2.06
N ASP A 3 -14.57 -1.21 1.22
CA ASP A 3 -13.57 -2.20 1.61
C ASP A 3 -12.56 -1.60 2.58
N LYS A 4 -12.24 -2.34 3.64
CA LYS A 4 -11.31 -1.90 4.69
C LYS A 4 -10.20 -2.92 4.87
N LEU A 5 -8.97 -2.51 4.58
CA LEU A 5 -7.78 -3.20 5.05
C LEU A 5 -7.46 -2.68 6.47
N ASN A 6 -7.54 -3.56 7.46
CA ASN A 6 -7.32 -3.21 8.86
C ASN A 6 -6.16 -4.04 9.43
N PHE A 7 -5.13 -3.36 9.91
CA PHE A 7 -3.98 -3.97 10.57
C PHE A 7 -3.99 -3.57 12.05
N THR A 8 -3.58 -4.48 12.93
CA THR A 8 -3.43 -4.21 14.37
C THR A 8 -1.98 -4.47 14.77
N GLY A 9 -1.46 -3.66 15.69
CA GLY A 9 -0.06 -3.77 16.13
C GLY A 9 0.99 -3.29 15.13
N ILE A 10 0.59 -2.74 13.99
CA ILE A 10 1.48 -2.17 12.96
C ILE A 10 1.29 -0.66 12.97
N ALA A 11 2.32 0.08 13.40
CA ALA A 11 2.24 1.53 13.55
C ALA A 11 2.25 2.26 12.20
N ASN A 12 3.05 1.77 11.25
CA ASN A 12 3.20 2.32 9.91
C ASN A 12 3.39 1.18 8.90
N PHE A 13 3.21 1.49 7.61
CA PHE A 13 3.47 0.57 6.52
C PHE A 13 4.11 1.31 5.36
N ASP A 14 4.92 0.60 4.59
CA ASP A 14 5.48 1.09 3.34
C ASP A 14 4.60 0.62 2.19
N VAL A 15 4.40 1.51 1.21
CA VAL A 15 3.70 1.20 -0.03
C VAL A 15 4.69 1.36 -1.17
N THR A 16 4.94 0.30 -1.93
CA THR A 16 5.90 0.32 -3.05
C THR A 16 5.35 -0.38 -4.27
N THR A 17 5.80 -0.01 -5.46
CA THR A 17 5.42 -0.66 -6.71
C THR A 17 6.48 -1.66 -7.14
N LEU A 18 6.06 -2.86 -7.53
CA LEU A 18 6.92 -3.89 -8.13
C LEU A 18 6.25 -4.42 -9.40
N GLY A 19 6.81 -4.05 -10.55
CA GLY A 19 6.15 -4.30 -11.84
C GLY A 19 4.79 -3.61 -11.89
N THR A 20 3.73 -4.38 -12.14
CA THR A 20 2.33 -3.93 -12.19
C THR A 20 1.57 -4.10 -10.87
N SER A 21 2.28 -4.46 -9.79
CA SER A 21 1.68 -4.69 -8.48
C SER A 21 2.07 -3.60 -7.50
N THR A 22 1.18 -3.33 -6.55
CA THR A 22 1.48 -2.50 -5.38
C THR A 22 1.57 -3.38 -4.15
N LEU A 23 2.68 -3.24 -3.42
CA LEU A 23 3.01 -4.02 -2.24
C LEU A 23 2.83 -3.13 -1.02
N ILE A 24 2.05 -3.62 -0.05
CA ILE A 24 1.96 -3.02 1.28
C ILE A 24 2.77 -3.92 2.22
N ARG A 25 3.77 -3.33 2.88
CA ARG A 25 4.73 -4.05 3.72
C ARG A 25 4.84 -3.39 5.10
N VAL A 26 5.23 -4.17 6.10
CA VAL A 26 5.64 -3.61 7.40
C VAL A 26 6.79 -2.64 7.16
N GLY A 27 6.70 -1.43 7.72
CA GLY A 27 7.68 -0.37 7.50
C GLY A 27 7.46 0.81 8.43
N ASP A 28 8.18 1.90 8.19
CA ASP A 28 8.06 3.14 8.95
C ASP A 28 7.30 4.24 8.19
N GLY A 29 6.94 4.01 6.94
CA GLY A 29 6.23 4.96 6.08
C GLY A 29 7.13 6.07 5.55
N ILE A 30 8.44 6.00 5.76
CA ILE A 30 9.41 7.04 5.38
C ILE A 30 10.08 6.65 4.06
N GLY A 31 9.60 7.25 2.96
CA GLY A 31 10.20 7.06 1.64
C GLY A 31 11.66 7.52 1.59
N GLY A 32 12.51 6.75 0.90
CA GLY A 32 13.91 7.10 0.62
C GLY A 32 14.92 6.73 1.71
N ASN A 33 14.50 6.06 2.78
CA ASN A 33 15.42 5.47 3.75
C ASN A 33 15.87 4.05 3.32
N SER A 34 16.87 3.50 4.01
CA SER A 34 17.43 2.16 3.75
C SER A 34 16.42 1.01 3.96
N GLY A 35 15.45 1.21 4.87
CA GLY A 35 14.48 0.18 5.25
C GLY A 35 13.24 0.09 4.35
N PHE A 36 12.98 1.14 3.55
CA PHE A 36 11.72 1.30 2.84
C PHE A 36 11.41 0.14 1.89
N GLY A 37 10.26 -0.50 2.09
CA GLY A 37 9.76 -1.57 1.22
C GLY A 37 10.46 -2.92 1.38
N ASN A 38 11.28 -3.10 2.41
CA ASN A 38 12.02 -4.37 2.66
C ASN A 38 11.42 -5.23 3.78
N GLY A 39 10.43 -4.72 4.53
CA GLY A 39 9.78 -5.49 5.59
C GLY A 39 8.83 -6.57 5.08
N GLN A 40 8.21 -7.27 6.05
CA GLN A 40 7.26 -8.35 5.79
C GLN A 40 6.13 -7.87 4.87
N LEU A 41 5.82 -8.66 3.84
CA LEU A 41 4.69 -8.42 2.95
C LEU A 41 3.37 -8.66 3.68
N LEU A 42 2.48 -7.67 3.62
CA LEU A 42 1.13 -7.74 4.20
C LEU A 42 0.07 -7.93 3.12
N VAL A 43 0.18 -7.18 2.01
CA VAL A 43 -0.77 -7.23 0.89
C VAL A 43 -0.02 -7.05 -0.43
N THR A 44 -0.44 -7.81 -1.44
CA THR A 44 -0.14 -7.54 -2.85
C THR A 44 -1.44 -7.16 -3.54
N LEU A 45 -1.48 -5.96 -4.11
CA LEU A 45 -2.52 -5.53 -5.03
C LEU A 45 -1.99 -5.76 -6.45
N SER A 46 -2.59 -6.70 -7.17
CA SER A 46 -2.15 -7.08 -8.51
C SER A 46 -3.01 -6.42 -9.58
N GLY A 47 -2.40 -6.07 -10.72
CA GLY A 47 -3.13 -5.48 -11.85
C GLY A 47 -3.65 -4.07 -11.60
N THR A 48 -3.10 -3.37 -10.60
CA THR A 48 -3.48 -2.00 -10.29
C THR A 48 -2.68 -1.01 -11.14
N SER A 49 -3.36 0.00 -11.70
CA SER A 49 -2.70 1.16 -12.31
C SER A 49 -3.02 2.40 -11.49
N GLY A 50 -2.01 3.15 -11.04
CA GLY A 50 -2.18 4.42 -10.35
C GLY A 50 -2.31 4.37 -8.82
N PHE A 51 -2.39 3.19 -8.19
CA PHE A 51 -2.28 3.07 -6.73
C PHE A 51 -0.80 2.96 -6.32
N THR A 52 -0.27 4.01 -5.67
CA THR A 52 1.14 4.17 -5.29
C THR A 52 1.25 4.63 -3.84
N SER A 53 2.48 4.84 -3.35
CA SER A 53 2.71 5.43 -2.02
C SER A 53 2.06 6.79 -1.81
N ALA A 54 1.87 7.57 -2.87
CA ALA A 54 1.18 8.85 -2.80
C ALA A 54 -0.31 8.71 -2.42
N ASN A 55 -0.88 7.51 -2.56
CA ASN A 55 -2.26 7.23 -2.20
C ASN A 55 -2.40 6.70 -0.76
N ALA A 56 -1.30 6.39 -0.08
CA ALA A 56 -1.32 5.99 1.32
C ALA A 56 -1.87 7.14 2.17
N ASN A 57 -2.90 6.86 2.97
CA ASN A 57 -3.62 7.81 3.84
C ASN A 57 -4.58 8.79 3.13
N ILE A 58 -4.89 8.58 1.85
CA ILE A 58 -5.92 9.35 1.13
C ILE A 58 -7.16 8.48 0.94
N ASN A 59 -8.34 9.02 1.23
CA ASN A 59 -9.59 8.37 0.83
C ASN A 59 -9.76 8.48 -0.69
N LEU A 60 -9.65 7.35 -1.39
CA LEU A 60 -9.87 7.29 -2.83
C LEU A 60 -11.36 7.06 -3.11
N PHE A 61 -11.96 7.92 -3.93
CA PHE A 61 -13.35 7.80 -4.39
C PHE A 61 -13.40 7.71 -5.92
N GLY A 62 -14.36 6.94 -6.46
CA GLY A 62 -14.51 6.71 -7.91
C GLY A 62 -13.69 5.53 -8.46
N GLY A 63 -13.73 5.31 -9.78
CA GLY A 63 -13.19 4.13 -10.48
C GLY A 63 -11.66 3.92 -10.42
N ALA A 64 -10.95 4.60 -9.52
CA ALA A 64 -9.52 4.45 -9.29
C ALA A 64 -9.17 3.33 -8.30
N PHE A 65 -10.14 2.77 -7.58
CA PHE A 65 -9.90 1.74 -6.57
C PHE A 65 -11.02 0.69 -6.53
N LEU A 66 -10.82 -0.41 -7.24
CA LEU A 66 -11.61 -1.64 -7.13
C LEU A 66 -10.64 -2.80 -6.87
N PHE A 67 -10.85 -3.55 -5.81
CA PHE A 67 -10.33 -4.92 -5.76
C PHE A 67 -11.08 -5.72 -6.83
N ASN A 68 -10.35 -6.48 -7.66
CA ASN A 68 -10.92 -7.59 -8.40
C ASN A 68 -10.45 -8.88 -7.75
#